data_AF-A0A3B9DRY9-F1
#
_entry.id   AF-A0A3B9DRY9-F1
#
_cell.length_a   1.000
_cell.length_b   1.000
_cell.length_c   1.000
_cell.angle_alpha   90.00
_cell.angle_beta   90.00
_cell.angle_gamma   90.00
#
_symmetry.space_group_name_H-M   'P 1'
#
loop_
_entity.id
_entity.type
_entity.pdbx_description
1 polymer ?
#
loop_
_entity_poly.entity_id
_entity_poly.type
_entity_poly.pdbx_seq_one_letter_code
_entity_poly.pdbx_strand_id
1 'polypeptide(L)'
;MAMKPVLTLLSLLVFPSFGVLAQQPTSAGPPAVPVEVEEWMRSAWGMDPQVLGFTDTHFLLSLSESERQGAFLFKQRCNTCHYSTMSMTRGARAGLLSYGPPLSQRNLEGEGRERAARLKVSEGSATMPAFKYALRPEEIGLIISYLKKVDTLRPAVLDRLVEISSTSQK
;
A
#
# COMPACT_ATOMS: atom_id res chain seq x y z
N MET A 1 -17.45 -13.25 -79.50
CA MET A 1 -17.21 -11.94 -78.87
C MET A 1 -16.35 -12.16 -77.65
N ALA A 2 -15.16 -11.56 -77.64
CA ALA A 2 -14.13 -11.76 -76.62
C ALA A 2 -14.33 -10.79 -75.45
N MET A 3 -14.13 -11.26 -74.22
CA MET A 3 -14.14 -10.43 -73.01
C MET A 3 -12.90 -10.81 -72.19
N LYS A 4 -12.02 -9.82 -71.97
CA LYS A 4 -10.67 -9.93 -71.40
C LYS A 4 -10.73 -10.16 -69.88
N PRO A 5 -9.78 -10.89 -69.27
CA PRO A 5 -9.64 -10.91 -67.81
C PRO A 5 -8.88 -9.67 -67.32
N VAL A 6 -9.44 -8.99 -66.32
CA VAL A 6 -8.79 -7.87 -65.62
C VAL A 6 -7.89 -8.45 -64.53
N LEU A 7 -6.59 -8.23 -64.70
CA LEU A 7 -5.53 -8.59 -63.76
C LEU A 7 -5.47 -7.53 -62.65
N THR A 8 -5.94 -7.86 -61.44
CA THR A 8 -5.87 -6.95 -60.29
C THR A 8 -4.52 -7.12 -59.59
N LEU A 9 -3.63 -6.13 -59.75
CA LEU A 9 -2.36 -5.98 -59.03
C LEU A 9 -2.62 -5.75 -57.54
N LEU A 10 -2.16 -6.68 -56.69
CA LEU A 10 -2.12 -6.49 -55.23
C LEU A 10 -0.85 -5.70 -54.89
N SER A 11 -1.01 -4.39 -54.67
CA SER A 11 0.08 -3.52 -54.23
C SER A 11 0.55 -3.91 -52.82
N LEU A 12 1.82 -4.30 -52.71
CA LEU A 12 2.56 -4.46 -51.46
C LEU A 12 2.68 -3.10 -50.76
N LEU A 13 1.94 -2.90 -49.67
CA LEU A 13 2.14 -1.79 -48.74
C LEU A 13 3.36 -2.10 -47.86
N VAL A 14 4.52 -1.59 -48.30
CA VAL A 14 5.72 -1.49 -47.47
C VAL A 14 5.47 -0.38 -46.44
N PHE A 15 5.16 -0.77 -45.20
CA PHE A 15 5.16 0.16 -44.07
C PHE A 15 6.61 0.49 -43.69
N PRO A 16 7.05 1.76 -43.74
CA PRO A 16 8.34 2.13 -43.20
C PRO A 16 8.25 2.08 -41.67
N SER A 17 9.08 1.24 -41.05
CA SER A 17 9.31 1.22 -39.61
C SER A 17 9.90 2.56 -39.18
N PHE A 18 9.06 3.49 -38.74
CA PHE A 18 9.51 4.64 -37.98
C PHE A 18 10.00 4.13 -36.63
N GLY A 19 11.33 4.09 -36.47
CA GLY A 19 11.96 3.88 -35.17
C GLY A 19 11.51 4.98 -34.21
N VAL A 20 10.67 4.62 -33.26
CA VAL A 20 10.35 5.48 -32.12
C VAL A 20 11.60 5.49 -31.23
N LEU A 21 12.40 6.55 -31.38
CA LEU A 21 13.44 6.88 -30.43
C LEU A 21 12.74 7.21 -29.11
N ALA A 22 12.78 6.29 -28.14
CA ALA A 22 12.31 6.56 -26.79
C ALA A 22 13.19 7.66 -26.18
N GLN A 23 12.68 8.89 -26.16
CA GLN A 23 13.30 9.98 -25.41
C GLN A 23 13.13 9.66 -23.92
N GLN A 24 14.22 9.36 -23.21
CA GLN A 24 14.21 9.37 -21.75
C GLN A 24 13.95 10.81 -21.29
N PRO A 25 12.90 11.07 -20.50
CA PRO A 25 12.71 12.39 -19.92
C PRO A 25 13.78 12.62 -18.85
N THR A 26 14.79 13.42 -19.20
CA THR A 26 15.62 14.11 -18.22
C THR A 26 14.76 15.22 -17.60
N SER A 27 14.06 14.91 -16.53
CA SER A 27 13.48 15.93 -15.67
C SER A 27 13.77 15.52 -14.23
N ALA A 28 14.38 16.45 -13.50
CA ALA A 28 14.67 16.35 -12.07
C ALA A 28 13.35 16.34 -11.28
N GLY A 29 12.59 15.25 -11.39
CA GLY A 29 11.46 14.93 -10.54
C GLY A 29 11.90 14.18 -9.27
N PRO A 30 11.01 14.04 -8.27
CA PRO A 30 11.26 13.18 -7.12
C PRO A 30 11.72 11.78 -7.58
N PRO A 31 12.56 11.08 -6.80
CA PRO A 31 13.12 9.81 -7.24
C PRO A 31 12.00 8.88 -7.70
N ALA A 32 12.11 8.39 -8.94
CA ALA A 32 11.09 7.57 -9.55
C ALA A 32 10.80 6.37 -8.65
N VAL A 33 9.54 6.25 -8.21
CA VAL A 33 9.06 5.09 -7.46
C VAL A 33 9.19 3.85 -8.37
N PRO A 34 9.87 2.78 -7.93
CA PRO A 34 9.87 1.50 -8.63
C PRO A 34 8.47 1.07 -9.07
N VAL A 35 8.33 0.64 -10.34
CA VAL A 35 7.06 0.27 -10.97
C VAL A 35 6.30 -0.79 -10.15
N GLU A 36 7.00 -1.73 -9.54
CA GLU A 36 6.44 -2.76 -8.66
C GLU A 36 5.68 -2.18 -7.46
N VAL A 37 6.17 -1.07 -6.88
CA VAL A 37 5.53 -0.43 -5.73
C VAL A 37 4.36 0.42 -6.19
N GLU A 38 4.46 1.06 -7.35
CA GLU A 38 3.35 1.80 -7.93
C GLU A 38 2.17 0.90 -8.32
N GLU A 39 2.45 -0.22 -9.00
CA GLU A 39 1.49 -1.28 -9.31
C GLU A 39 0.81 -1.81 -8.03
N TRP A 40 1.62 -2.05 -6.99
CA TRP A 40 1.13 -2.50 -5.69
C TRP A 40 0.22 -1.46 -5.02
N MET A 41 0.60 -0.18 -5.02
CA MET A 41 -0.21 0.86 -4.38
C MET A 41 -1.57 1.00 -5.05
N ARG A 42 -1.57 1.00 -6.38
CA ARG A 42 -2.78 1.05 -7.18
C ARG A 42 -3.67 -0.16 -6.89
N SER A 43 -3.10 -1.36 -6.81
CA SER A 43 -3.84 -2.60 -6.56
C SER A 43 -4.34 -2.73 -5.12
N ALA A 44 -3.53 -2.34 -4.13
CA ALA A 44 -3.82 -2.55 -2.71
C ALA A 44 -4.69 -1.45 -2.08
N TRP A 45 -4.67 -0.24 -2.66
CA TRP A 45 -5.39 0.92 -2.12
C TRP A 45 -6.38 1.55 -3.10
N GLY A 46 -6.38 1.14 -4.38
CA GLY A 46 -7.27 1.70 -5.40
C GLY A 46 -7.02 3.19 -5.67
N MET A 47 -5.84 3.71 -5.29
CA MET A 47 -5.50 5.13 -5.34
C MET A 47 -4.13 5.35 -5.98
N ASP A 48 -3.98 6.48 -6.66
CA ASP A 48 -2.72 6.93 -7.25
C ASP A 48 -1.71 7.32 -6.15
N PRO A 49 -0.46 6.81 -6.19
CA PRO A 49 0.60 7.16 -5.22
C PRO A 49 0.82 8.66 -5.01
N GLN A 50 0.59 9.48 -6.06
CA GLN A 50 0.72 10.94 -6.00
C GLN A 50 -0.33 11.59 -5.09
N VAL A 51 -1.49 10.95 -4.90
CA VAL A 51 -2.58 11.44 -4.04
C VAL A 51 -2.31 11.17 -2.56
N LEU A 52 -1.50 10.14 -2.24
CA LEU A 52 -1.17 9.76 -0.87
C LEU A 52 -0.07 10.61 -0.23
N GLY A 53 0.52 11.56 -0.98
CA GLY A 53 1.44 12.55 -0.44
C GLY A 53 2.62 11.93 0.32
N PHE A 54 3.63 11.47 -0.42
CA PHE A 54 4.99 11.12 0.05
C PHE A 54 5.14 10.13 1.23
N THR A 55 4.08 9.64 1.88
CA THR A 55 4.19 9.04 3.22
C THR A 55 3.88 7.55 3.32
N ASP A 56 3.15 6.97 2.36
CA ASP A 56 3.01 5.51 2.30
C ASP A 56 4.01 4.88 1.31
N THR A 57 4.21 5.48 0.13
CA THR A 57 5.08 4.94 -0.93
C THR A 57 6.54 4.90 -0.52
N HIS A 58 7.10 6.01 -0.03
CA HIS A 58 8.52 6.10 0.34
C HIS A 58 8.84 5.20 1.53
N PHE A 59 7.91 5.06 2.48
CA PHE A 59 8.06 4.12 3.58
C PHE A 59 8.15 2.69 3.05
N LEU A 60 7.21 2.27 2.20
CA LEU A 60 7.23 0.92 1.61
C LEU A 60 8.45 0.66 0.73
N LEU A 61 8.96 1.69 0.04
CA LEU A 61 10.21 1.60 -0.73
C LEU A 61 11.45 1.42 0.13
N SER A 62 11.41 1.87 1.39
CA SER A 62 12.51 1.67 2.34
C SER A 62 12.50 0.28 2.98
N LEU A 63 11.42 -0.50 2.80
CA LEU A 63 11.29 -1.85 3.31
C LEU A 63 11.97 -2.88 2.40
N SER A 64 12.54 -3.93 3.01
CA SER A 64 12.95 -5.13 2.28
C SER A 64 11.76 -5.85 1.64
N GLU A 65 12.00 -6.74 0.68
CA GLU A 65 10.95 -7.56 0.06
C GLU A 65 10.09 -8.31 1.10
N SER A 66 10.72 -8.91 2.10
CA SER A 66 10.03 -9.63 3.17
C SER A 66 9.13 -8.72 4.03
N GLU A 67 9.58 -7.50 4.30
CA GLU A 67 8.81 -6.50 5.06
C GLU A 67 7.66 -5.93 4.23
N ARG A 68 7.87 -5.75 2.91
CA ARG A 68 6.80 -5.38 1.96
C ARG A 68 5.73 -6.47 1.88
N GLN A 69 6.12 -7.74 1.86
CA GLN A 69 5.17 -8.85 1.93
C GLN A 69 4.41 -8.85 3.26
N GLY A 70 5.09 -8.55 4.37
CA GLY A 70 4.45 -8.34 5.67
C GLY A 70 3.43 -7.20 5.66
N ALA A 71 3.75 -6.08 5.02
CA ALA A 71 2.85 -4.94 4.86
C ALA A 71 1.58 -5.31 4.09
N PHE A 72 1.73 -6.13 3.03
CA PHE A 72 0.60 -6.63 2.24
C PHE A 72 -0.33 -7.52 3.06
N LEU A 73 0.22 -8.50 3.77
CA LEU A 73 -0.55 -9.37 4.66
C LEU A 73 -1.27 -8.57 5.76
N PHE A 74 -0.57 -7.59 6.35
CA PHE A 74 -1.16 -6.67 7.33
C PHE A 74 -2.34 -5.90 6.75
N LYS A 75 -2.21 -5.38 5.52
CA LYS A 75 -3.28 -4.64 4.84
C LYS A 75 -4.53 -5.50 4.65
N GLN A 76 -4.36 -6.76 4.25
CA GLN A 76 -5.47 -7.67 3.99
C GLN A 76 -6.19 -8.16 5.25
N ARG A 77 -5.46 -8.33 6.36
CA ARG A 77 -5.96 -9.07 7.53
C ARG A 77 -6.13 -8.22 8.78
N CYS A 78 -5.34 -7.15 8.93
CA CYS A 78 -5.24 -6.40 10.19
C CYS A 78 -5.75 -4.95 10.06
N ASN A 79 -5.57 -4.33 8.89
CA ASN A 79 -5.82 -2.91 8.68
C ASN A 79 -7.27 -2.50 8.96
N THR A 80 -8.26 -3.31 8.59
CA THR A 80 -9.69 -3.01 8.82
C THR A 80 -10.03 -2.64 10.26
N CYS A 81 -9.36 -3.24 11.24
CA CYS A 81 -9.61 -2.97 12.66
C CYS A 81 -8.54 -2.08 13.29
N HIS A 82 -7.28 -2.16 12.84
CA HIS A 82 -6.15 -1.49 13.50
C HIS A 82 -5.71 -0.19 12.84
N TYR A 83 -6.22 0.12 11.64
CA TYR A 83 -5.94 1.38 10.95
C TYR A 83 -6.95 2.43 11.38
N SER A 84 -6.44 3.55 11.92
CA SER A 84 -7.29 4.64 12.35
C SER A 84 -7.67 5.50 11.14
N THR A 85 -8.94 5.49 10.77
CA THR A 85 -9.48 6.39 9.73
C THR A 85 -10.18 7.58 10.37
N MET A 86 -10.23 8.72 9.68
CA MET A 86 -11.16 9.78 10.04
C MET A 86 -12.58 9.35 9.71
N SER A 87 -13.46 9.34 10.70
CA SER A 87 -14.89 9.16 10.45
C SER A 87 -15.65 10.46 10.59
N MET A 88 -16.51 10.74 9.61
CA MET A 88 -17.47 11.84 9.61
C MET A 88 -18.90 11.37 9.93
N THR A 89 -19.12 10.06 10.14
CA THR A 89 -20.47 9.46 10.07
C THR A 89 -21.22 9.35 11.40
N ARG A 90 -20.78 9.98 12.49
CA ARG A 90 -21.56 10.02 13.73
C ARG A 90 -21.51 11.38 14.40
N GLY A 91 -22.30 12.33 13.87
CA GLY A 91 -23.12 13.32 14.61
C GLY A 91 -22.50 14.30 15.62
N ALA A 92 -21.33 14.04 16.21
CA ALA A 92 -20.65 14.98 17.09
C ALA A 92 -19.18 14.57 17.22
N ARG A 93 -18.31 15.41 16.62
CA ARG A 93 -16.84 15.36 16.59
C ARG A 93 -16.22 14.43 15.54
N ALA A 94 -15.50 15.03 14.60
CA ALA A 94 -14.50 14.35 13.79
C ALA A 94 -13.51 13.65 14.74
N GLY A 95 -13.42 12.33 14.63
CA GLY A 95 -12.58 11.51 15.49
C GLY A 95 -12.00 10.32 14.75
N LEU A 96 -10.90 9.79 15.28
CA LEU A 96 -10.31 8.55 14.81
C LEU A 96 -11.18 7.38 15.25
N LEU A 97 -11.74 6.62 14.30
CA LEU A 97 -12.39 5.35 14.59
C LEU A 97 -11.42 4.21 14.25
N SER A 98 -11.17 3.36 15.24
CA SER A 98 -10.42 2.12 15.12
C SER A 98 -11.10 1.08 16.01
N TYR A 99 -11.35 -0.12 15.48
CA TYR A 99 -12.01 -1.21 16.23
C TYR A 99 -11.03 -1.95 17.13
N GLY A 100 -9.73 -1.90 16.82
CA GLY A 100 -8.63 -2.39 17.63
C GLY A 100 -7.68 -1.25 18.03
N PRO A 101 -6.77 -1.51 18.98
CA PRO A 101 -5.74 -0.53 19.34
C PRO A 101 -4.80 -0.27 18.14
N PRO A 102 -4.22 0.93 18.01
CA PRO A 102 -3.20 1.18 17.00
C PRO A 102 -2.00 0.25 17.24
N LEU A 103 -1.44 -0.24 16.14
CA LEU A 103 -0.26 -1.12 16.15
C LEU A 103 0.97 -0.39 15.61
N SER A 104 2.12 -0.64 16.21
CA SER A 104 3.43 -0.11 15.85
C SER A 104 4.53 -0.97 16.46
N GLN A 105 5.79 -0.60 16.23
CA GLN A 105 6.95 -1.28 16.80
C GLN A 105 6.90 -1.35 18.34
N ARG A 106 6.30 -0.35 18.99
CA ARG A 106 6.14 -0.29 20.45
C ARG A 106 5.30 -1.44 21.01
N ASN A 107 4.41 -2.02 20.21
CA ASN A 107 3.64 -3.19 20.64
C ASN A 107 4.52 -4.43 20.81
N LEU A 108 5.71 -4.46 20.19
CA LEU A 108 6.63 -5.59 20.16
C LEU A 108 7.85 -5.41 21.08
N GLU A 109 8.11 -4.19 21.55
CA GLU A 109 9.21 -3.86 22.46
C GLU A 109 9.03 -4.50 23.84
N GLY A 110 10.13 -5.01 24.40
CA GLY A 110 10.17 -5.67 25.70
C GLY A 110 10.26 -7.19 25.63
N GLU A 111 10.72 -7.80 26.72
CA GLU A 111 10.92 -9.25 26.80
C GLU A 111 9.61 -10.02 26.58
N GLY A 112 9.64 -11.01 25.68
CA GLY A 112 8.49 -11.88 25.39
C GLY A 112 7.34 -11.23 24.60
N ARG A 113 7.38 -9.93 24.33
CA ARG A 113 6.28 -9.18 23.69
C ARG A 113 6.07 -9.58 22.24
N GLU A 114 7.14 -9.81 21.48
CA GLU A 114 7.04 -10.34 20.13
C GLU A 114 6.37 -11.73 20.10
N ARG A 115 6.77 -12.63 21.01
CA ARG A 115 6.18 -13.96 21.12
C ARG A 115 4.69 -13.87 21.48
N ALA A 116 4.34 -12.99 22.40
CA ALA A 116 2.94 -12.74 22.78
C ALA A 116 2.13 -12.19 21.60
N ALA A 117 2.70 -11.29 20.79
CA ALA A 117 2.04 -10.76 19.59
C ALA A 117 1.80 -11.86 18.55
N ARG A 118 2.79 -12.73 18.28
CA ARG A 118 2.63 -13.88 17.38
C ARG A 118 1.50 -14.81 17.84
N LEU A 119 1.46 -15.13 19.13
CA LEU A 119 0.41 -15.96 19.71
C LEU A 119 -0.96 -15.28 19.60
N LYS A 120 -1.02 -13.97 19.87
CA LYS A 120 -2.27 -13.19 19.75
C LYS A 120 -2.81 -13.19 18.32
N VAL A 121 -1.95 -13.04 17.32
CA VAL A 121 -2.35 -13.12 15.90
C VAL A 121 -2.82 -14.54 15.54
N SER A 122 -2.10 -15.57 15.98
CA SER A 122 -2.49 -16.97 15.74
C SER A 122 -3.85 -17.31 16.35
N GLU A 123 -4.02 -17.05 17.65
CA GLU A 123 -5.16 -17.54 18.45
C GLU A 123 -6.31 -16.54 18.58
N GLY A 124 -6.09 -15.26 18.28
CA GLY A 124 -7.10 -14.22 18.40
C GLY A 124 -7.51 -13.92 19.86
N SER A 125 -8.74 -13.45 20.02
CA SER A 125 -9.44 -13.29 21.30
C SER A 125 -10.94 -13.04 21.09
N ALA A 126 -11.68 -12.76 22.16
CA ALA A 126 -13.10 -12.46 22.10
C ALA A 126 -13.48 -11.36 21.07
N THR A 127 -12.61 -10.37 20.84
CA THR A 127 -12.86 -9.23 19.93
C THR A 127 -11.91 -9.15 18.75
N MET A 128 -11.02 -10.13 18.58
CA MET A 128 -10.03 -10.17 17.50
C MET A 128 -10.01 -11.57 16.88
N PRO A 129 -10.24 -11.72 15.57
CA PRO A 129 -10.22 -13.03 14.92
C PRO A 129 -8.90 -13.79 15.13
N ALA A 130 -8.99 -15.11 15.20
CA ALA A 130 -7.83 -16.00 15.15
C ALA A 130 -7.41 -16.20 13.68
N PHE A 131 -6.12 -16.08 13.38
CA PHE A 131 -5.61 -16.21 12.01
C PHE A 131 -4.87 -17.53 11.73
N LYS A 132 -4.76 -18.45 12.70
CA LYS A 132 -4.07 -19.74 12.51
C LYS A 132 -4.57 -20.62 11.36
N TYR A 133 -5.81 -20.40 10.90
CA TYR A 133 -6.38 -21.12 9.75
C TYR A 133 -6.27 -20.37 8.42
N ALA A 134 -5.81 -19.11 8.45
CA ALA A 134 -5.71 -18.23 7.30
C ALA A 134 -4.28 -17.76 7.01
N LEU A 135 -3.37 -17.88 7.98
CA LEU A 135 -1.96 -17.51 7.89
C LEU A 135 -1.09 -18.63 8.45
N ARG A 136 0.00 -18.93 7.76
CA ARG A 136 1.06 -19.81 8.25
C ARG A 136 1.93 -19.08 9.30
N PRO A 137 2.63 -19.80 10.19
CA PRO A 137 3.53 -19.18 11.16
C PRO A 137 4.58 -18.25 10.54
N GLU A 138 5.08 -18.58 9.35
CA GLU A 138 6.05 -17.77 8.61
C GLU A 138 5.43 -16.45 8.15
N GLU A 139 4.18 -16.47 7.69
CA GLU A 139 3.43 -15.28 7.25
C GLU A 139 3.11 -14.35 8.42
N ILE A 140 2.78 -14.91 9.59
CA ILE A 140 2.70 -14.13 10.84
C ILE A 140 4.07 -13.50 11.14
N GLY A 141 5.16 -14.21 10.90
CA GLY A 141 6.51 -13.66 11.00
C GLY A 141 6.77 -12.46 10.11
N LEU A 142 6.31 -12.49 8.86
CA LEU A 142 6.43 -11.35 7.94
C LEU A 142 5.65 -10.13 8.45
N ILE A 143 4.44 -10.32 8.96
CA ILE A 143 3.63 -9.25 9.58
C ILE A 143 4.37 -8.64 10.77
N ILE A 144 4.97 -9.46 11.62
CA ILE A 144 5.74 -8.99 12.79
C ILE A 144 6.98 -8.21 12.34
N SER A 145 7.70 -8.67 11.31
CA SER A 145 8.84 -7.94 10.74
C SER A 145 8.42 -6.57 10.20
N TYR A 146 7.29 -6.49 9.50
CA TYR A 146 6.71 -5.22 9.07
C TYR A 146 6.39 -4.30 10.25
N LEU A 147 5.70 -4.81 11.28
CA LEU A 147 5.32 -4.00 12.45
C LEU A 147 6.53 -3.41 13.20
N LYS A 148 7.69 -4.06 13.17
CA LYS A 148 8.95 -3.51 13.72
C LYS A 148 9.44 -2.25 13.00
N LYS A 149 8.92 -1.95 11.80
CA LYS A 149 9.27 -0.76 11.02
C LYS A 149 8.22 0.35 11.11
N VAL A 150 7.07 0.05 11.70
CA VAL A 150 5.93 0.96 11.75
C VAL A 150 6.01 1.82 13.02
N ASP A 151 6.11 3.13 12.86
CA ASP A 151 5.99 4.08 13.96
C ASP A 151 4.53 4.39 14.31
N THR A 152 3.71 4.63 13.28
CA THR A 152 2.29 4.95 13.41
C THR A 152 1.53 4.42 12.18
N LEU A 153 0.35 3.83 12.40
CA LEU A 153 -0.58 3.41 11.34
C LEU A 153 -1.65 4.47 11.06
N ARG A 154 -1.36 5.74 11.33
CA ARG A 154 -2.28 6.86 11.10
C ARG A 154 -1.88 7.58 9.80
N PRO A 155 -2.83 7.99 8.94
CA PRO A 155 -2.53 8.83 7.78
C PRO A 155 -1.75 10.09 8.17
N ALA A 156 -0.70 10.47 7.43
CA ALA A 156 0.09 11.67 7.72
C ALA A 156 -0.73 12.97 7.70
N VAL A 157 -1.83 13.00 6.92
CA VAL A 157 -2.80 14.10 6.93
C VAL A 157 -3.39 14.35 8.32
N LEU A 158 -3.63 13.30 9.11
CA LEU A 158 -4.13 13.44 10.47
C LEU A 158 -3.12 14.09 11.40
N ASP A 159 -1.83 13.78 11.25
CA ASP A 159 -0.79 14.39 12.06
C ASP A 159 -0.71 15.90 11.78
N ARG A 160 -0.79 16.31 10.52
CA ARG A 160 -0.87 17.74 10.13
C ARG A 160 -2.11 18.44 10.68
N LEU A 161 -3.28 17.78 10.63
CA LEU A 161 -4.52 18.35 11.17
C LEU A 161 -4.46 18.50 12.69
N VAL A 162 -3.83 17.57 13.40
CA VAL A 162 -3.59 17.65 14.85
C VAL A 162 -2.63 18.80 15.18
N GLU A 163 -1.55 18.96 14.41
CA GLU A 163 -0.60 20.07 14.57
C GLU A 163 -1.26 21.43 14.37
N ILE A 164 -2.05 21.60 13.30
CA ILE A 164 -2.78 22.84 13.00
C ILE A 164 -3.79 23.16 14.12
N SER A 165 -4.55 22.15 14.58
CA SER A 165 -5.52 22.32 15.66
C SER A 165 -4.87 22.69 17.00
N SER A 166 -3.67 22.16 17.27
CA SER A 166 -2.91 22.46 18.50
C SER A 166 -2.28 23.86 18.47
N THR A 167 -1.95 24.37 17.29
CA THR A 167 -1.37 25.70 17.11
C THR A 167 -2.41 26.81 17.20
N SER A 168 -3.65 26.54 16.75
CA SER A 168 -4.77 27.49 16.85
C SER A 168 -5.33 27.67 18.26
N GLN A 169 -4.89 26.88 19.24
CA GLN A 169 -5.34 26.93 20.64
C GLN A 169 -4.33 27.62 21.59
N LYS A 170 -3.22 28.14 21.07
CA LYS A 170 -2.27 29.01 21.78
C LYS A 170 -2.45 30.45 21.34
#